data_AF-A0A969NM39-F1
#
_entry.id   AF-A0A969NM39-F1
#
_cell.length_a   1.000
_cell.length_b   1.000
_cell.length_c   1.000
_cell.angle_alpha   90.00
_cell.angle_beta   90.00
_cell.angle_gamma   90.00
#
_symmetry.space_group_name_H-M   'P 1'
#
loop_
_entity.id
_entity.type
_entity.pdbx_description
1 polymer ?
#
loop_
_entity_poly.entity_id
_entity_poly.type
_entity_poly.pdbx_seq_one_letter_code
_entity_poly.pdbx_strand_id
1 'polypeptide(L)'
;MLFKLYLPSRYVARSLRVAIIIAAGITLMVLLEAVLSWGNQPTSQVKSIAAQFATALLIILLVGYPLSQDKFLDTDYMIGSYPELYEFIKEQPKDTLIASLSDEADNIASFTNRSVLSSREHAIPYHMGYFQPLRERIFDLIEAQYSPDLALAKDFLKRYGVDLWLIENSSFNVPYLADNRWLTDQQPVTQEAIKQLEQGTIPAIALLQNTCTVFQDDRYTVLESACILKEPNR
;
A
#
# COMPACT_ATOMS: atom_id res chain seq x y z
N MET A 1 0.01 8.24 20.83
CA MET A 1 1.39 8.75 20.72
C MET A 1 1.61 9.20 19.29
N LEU A 2 1.80 10.50 19.06
CA LEU A 2 2.07 11.04 17.73
C LEU A 2 3.55 10.76 17.40
N PHE A 3 3.80 9.87 16.44
CA PHE A 3 5.14 9.47 16.01
C PHE A 3 5.92 10.68 15.48
N LYS A 4 6.65 11.36 16.37
CA LYS A 4 7.36 12.61 16.04
C LYS A 4 8.53 12.41 15.08
N LEU A 5 8.97 11.18 14.83
CA LEU A 5 9.98 10.82 13.84
C LEU A 5 9.78 9.35 13.40
N TYR A 6 8.76 9.09 12.58
CA TYR A 6 8.59 7.80 11.93
C TYR A 6 9.75 7.60 10.93
N LEU A 7 10.69 6.71 11.27
CA LEU A 7 11.90 6.41 10.50
C LEU A 7 12.71 7.69 10.14
N PRO A 8 13.54 8.24 11.06
CA PRO A 8 14.32 9.45 10.79
C PRO A 8 15.20 9.35 9.54
N SER A 9 15.60 8.13 9.17
CA SER A 9 16.32 7.84 7.92
C SER A 9 15.54 8.22 6.67
N ARG A 10 14.20 8.19 6.64
CA ARG A 10 13.39 8.55 5.47
C ARG A 10 13.51 10.03 5.11
N TYR A 11 13.55 10.92 6.12
CA TYR A 11 13.73 12.36 5.91
C TYR A 11 15.11 12.64 5.30
N VAL A 12 16.16 12.06 5.89
CA VAL A 12 17.53 12.24 5.39
C VAL A 12 17.69 11.61 4.02
N ALA A 13 17.25 10.37 3.81
CA ALA A 13 17.43 9.67 2.54
C ALA A 13 16.77 10.41 1.37
N ARG A 14 15.55 10.94 1.55
CA ARG A 14 14.83 11.63 0.47
C ARG A 14 15.44 13.00 0.18
N SER A 15 15.77 13.80 1.21
CA SER A 15 16.45 15.09 1.02
C SER A 15 17.87 14.93 0.48
N LEU A 16 18.62 13.93 0.95
CA LEU A 16 19.98 13.64 0.49
C LEU A 16 20.01 13.21 -0.97
N ARG A 17 19.02 12.43 -1.43
CA ARG A 17 18.87 12.10 -2.86
C ARG A 17 18.79 13.38 -3.71
N VAL A 18 17.98 14.36 -3.31
CA VAL A 18 17.88 15.65 -4.03
C VAL A 18 19.22 16.39 -4.01
N ALA A 19 19.87 16.47 -2.85
CA ALA A 19 21.16 17.15 -2.71
C ALA A 19 22.25 16.50 -3.59
N ILE A 20 22.32 15.16 -3.63
CA ILE A 20 23.28 14.42 -4.46
C ILE A 20 23.02 14.66 -5.95
N ILE A 21 21.75 14.66 -6.40
CA ILE A 21 21.41 14.94 -7.80
C ILE A 21 21.87 16.33 -8.21
N ILE A 22 21.62 17.35 -7.37
CA ILE A 22 22.05 18.73 -7.64
C ILE A 22 23.59 18.82 -7.66
N ALA A 23 24.26 18.25 -6.65
CA ALA A 23 25.73 18.26 -6.57
C ALA A 23 26.38 17.53 -7.75
N ALA A 24 25.81 16.39 -8.17
CA ALA A 24 26.26 15.66 -9.34
C ALA A 24 26.09 16.49 -10.62
N GLY A 25 24.95 17.17 -10.80
CA GLY A 25 24.71 18.05 -11.95
C GLY A 25 25.70 19.22 -12.02
N ILE A 26 25.99 19.87 -10.88
CA ILE A 26 26.99 20.94 -10.80
C ILE A 26 28.38 20.40 -11.14
N THR A 27 28.77 19.28 -10.53
CA THR A 27 30.07 18.65 -10.76
C THR A 27 30.25 18.26 -12.23
N LEU A 28 29.20 17.70 -12.84
CA LEU A 28 29.17 17.34 -14.25
C LEU A 28 29.38 18.57 -15.15
N MET A 29 28.69 19.68 -14.86
CA MET A 29 28.85 20.92 -15.63
C MET A 29 30.25 21.51 -15.51
N VAL A 30 30.83 21.52 -14.32
CA VAL A 30 32.22 21.97 -14.10
C VAL A 30 33.23 21.08 -14.84
N LEU A 31 33.04 19.76 -14.81
CA LEU A 31 33.88 18.82 -15.56
C LEU A 31 33.76 19.03 -17.07
N LEU A 32 32.54 19.26 -17.58
CA LEU A 32 32.30 19.53 -18.99
C LEU A 32 32.99 20.83 -19.43
N GLU A 33 32.86 21.90 -18.65
CA GLU A 33 33.54 23.17 -18.92
C GLU A 33 35.07 23.01 -18.91
N ALA A 34 35.62 22.26 -17.95
CA ALA A 34 37.05 21.96 -17.89
C ALA A 34 37.53 21.20 -19.13
N VAL A 35 36.78 20.18 -19.58
CA VAL A 35 37.12 19.40 -20.78
C VAL A 35 37.06 20.25 -22.06
N LEU A 36 36.00 21.07 -22.20
CA LEU A 36 35.84 21.95 -23.36
C LEU A 36 36.91 23.05 -23.39
N SER A 37 37.22 23.67 -22.25
CA SER A 37 38.25 24.70 -22.16
C SER A 37 39.65 24.17 -22.47
N TRP A 38 39.95 22.92 -22.07
CA TRP A 38 41.19 22.23 -22.43
C TRP A 38 41.28 21.89 -23.92
N GLY A 39 40.17 21.46 -24.52
CA GLY A 39 40.08 21.15 -25.95
C GLY A 39 40.19 22.37 -26.87
N ASN A 40 39.73 23.54 -26.40
CA ASN A 40 39.75 24.80 -27.15
C ASN A 40 41.11 25.53 -27.14
N GLN A 41 42.17 24.92 -26.58
CA GLN A 41 43.51 25.51 -26.63
C GLN A 41 44.05 25.48 -28.07
N PRO A 42 44.51 26.63 -28.63
CA PRO A 42 44.80 26.79 -30.06
C PRO A 42 46.01 25.99 -30.59
N THR A 43 46.69 25.22 -29.75
CA THR A 43 48.01 24.64 -30.05
C THR A 43 48.01 23.12 -30.32
N SER A 44 46.88 22.40 -30.22
CA SER A 44 46.87 20.95 -30.47
C SER A 44 45.53 20.39 -30.95
N GLN A 45 45.44 19.98 -32.22
CA GLN A 45 44.28 19.30 -32.80
C GLN A 45 43.91 18.00 -32.05
N VAL A 46 44.90 17.29 -31.51
CA VAL A 46 44.69 16.04 -30.76
C VAL A 46 43.85 16.29 -29.49
N LYS A 47 44.09 17.41 -28.79
CA LYS A 47 43.32 17.78 -27.59
C LYS A 47 41.85 18.11 -27.93
N SER A 48 41.62 18.81 -29.03
CA SER A 48 40.27 19.13 -29.50
C SER A 48 39.45 17.88 -29.82
N ILE A 49 40.05 16.92 -30.53
CA ILE A 49 39.39 15.65 -30.87
C ILE A 49 39.10 14.83 -29.61
N ALA A 50 40.05 14.76 -28.67
CA ALA A 50 39.87 14.07 -27.40
C ALA A 50 38.73 14.67 -26.56
N ALA A 51 38.64 16.00 -26.50
CA ALA A 51 37.57 16.70 -25.78
C ALA A 51 36.18 16.47 -26.41
N GLN A 52 36.09 16.46 -27.75
CA GLN A 52 34.85 16.14 -28.47
C GLN A 52 34.41 14.71 -28.22
N PHE A 53 35.33 13.74 -28.26
CA PHE A 53 35.02 12.35 -27.97
C PHE A 53 34.57 12.16 -26.52
N ALA A 54 35.26 12.76 -25.55
CA ALA A 54 34.88 12.71 -24.14
C ALA A 54 33.48 13.31 -23.91
N THR A 55 33.17 14.43 -24.57
CA THR A 55 31.85 15.06 -24.50
C THR A 55 30.77 14.18 -25.11
N ALA A 56 31.03 13.61 -26.30
CA ALA A 56 30.09 12.70 -26.97
C ALA A 56 29.84 11.45 -26.12
N LEU A 57 30.88 10.86 -25.55
CA LEU A 57 30.77 9.71 -24.65
C LEU A 57 29.94 10.05 -23.40
N LEU A 58 30.14 11.24 -22.82
CA LEU A 58 29.37 11.71 -21.67
C LEU A 58 27.88 11.84 -22.02
N ILE A 59 27.55 12.42 -23.17
CA ILE A 59 26.17 12.54 -23.66
C ILE A 59 25.57 11.16 -23.89
N ILE A 60 26.31 10.24 -24.52
CA ILE A 60 25.87 8.87 -24.75
C ILE A 60 25.59 8.16 -23.42
N LEU A 61 26.42 8.34 -22.39
CA LEU A 61 26.18 7.75 -21.08
C LEU A 61 24.95 8.36 -20.39
N LEU A 62 24.83 9.69 -20.41
CA LEU A 62 23.74 10.41 -19.73
C LEU A 62 22.37 10.21 -20.38
N VAL A 63 22.32 10.06 -21.70
CA VAL A 63 21.07 9.91 -22.46
C VAL A 63 20.82 8.44 -22.80
N GLY A 64 21.86 7.70 -23.19
CA GLY A 64 21.76 6.30 -23.58
C GLY A 64 21.44 5.38 -22.40
N TYR A 65 21.97 5.65 -21.20
CA TYR A 65 21.61 4.84 -20.03
C TYR A 65 20.11 4.94 -19.70
N PRO A 66 19.50 6.13 -19.51
CA PRO A 66 18.06 6.24 -19.29
C PRO A 66 17.21 5.57 -20.38
N LEU A 67 17.56 5.76 -21.65
CA LEU A 67 16.81 5.20 -22.78
C LEU A 67 16.92 3.68 -22.88
N SER A 68 17.96 3.08 -22.27
CA SER A 68 18.15 1.63 -22.27
C SER A 68 17.35 0.88 -21.20
N GLN A 69 16.70 1.60 -20.27
CA GLN A 69 15.97 1.01 -19.15
C GLN A 69 14.46 1.07 -19.38
N ASP A 70 13.75 -0.04 -19.15
CA ASP A 70 12.28 -0.11 -19.27
C ASP A 70 11.57 0.82 -18.28
N LYS A 71 12.18 1.03 -17.11
CA LYS A 71 11.73 1.99 -16.08
C LYS A 71 12.93 2.74 -15.53
N PHE A 72 13.30 3.82 -16.22
CA PHE A 72 14.28 4.76 -15.67
C PHE A 72 13.66 5.52 -14.49
N LEU A 73 14.24 5.34 -13.30
CA LEU A 73 13.75 5.83 -12.00
C LEU A 73 12.52 5.07 -11.49
N ASP A 74 12.74 3.93 -10.85
CA ASP A 74 11.71 3.33 -10.01
C ASP A 74 11.52 4.19 -8.76
N THR A 75 10.29 4.63 -8.55
CA THR A 75 9.91 5.54 -7.47
C THR A 75 9.19 4.83 -6.33
N ASP A 76 8.88 3.54 -6.51
CA ASP A 76 8.02 2.75 -5.62
C ASP A 76 6.64 3.41 -5.35
N TYR A 77 6.18 4.34 -6.22
CA TYR A 77 4.85 4.91 -6.07
C TYR A 77 3.79 3.88 -6.48
N MET A 78 2.82 3.69 -5.59
CA MET A 78 1.65 2.86 -5.87
C MET A 78 0.68 3.60 -6.78
N ILE A 79 0.25 2.92 -7.85
CA ILE A 79 -0.82 3.38 -8.72
C ILE A 79 -2.10 2.70 -8.26
N GLY A 80 -3.09 3.51 -7.86
CA GLY A 80 -4.40 3.00 -7.46
C GLY A 80 -5.10 2.34 -8.64
N SER A 81 -5.46 1.06 -8.49
CA SER A 81 -6.01 0.24 -9.59
C SER A 81 -7.53 0.10 -9.55
N TYR A 82 -8.18 0.69 -8.53
CA TYR A 82 -9.62 0.56 -8.26
C TYR A 82 -10.31 1.93 -8.15
N PRO A 83 -10.36 2.71 -9.24
CA PRO A 83 -10.87 4.09 -9.18
C PRO A 83 -12.33 4.17 -8.74
N GLU A 84 -13.19 3.22 -9.14
CA GLU A 84 -14.59 3.18 -8.75
C GLU A 84 -14.75 2.98 -7.24
N LEU A 85 -13.97 2.06 -6.64
CA LEU A 85 -13.93 1.85 -5.20
C LEU A 85 -13.48 3.10 -4.46
N TYR A 86 -12.43 3.78 -4.96
CA TYR A 86 -11.92 4.98 -4.30
C TYR A 86 -12.90 6.15 -4.36
N GLU A 87 -13.54 6.38 -5.49
CA GLU A 87 -14.54 7.46 -5.59
C GLU A 87 -15.74 7.15 -4.69
N PHE A 88 -16.22 5.90 -4.65
CA PHE A 88 -17.27 5.49 -3.71
C PHE A 88 -16.90 5.77 -2.24
N ILE A 89 -15.69 5.38 -1.81
CA ILE A 89 -15.23 5.60 -0.42
C ILE A 89 -15.04 7.10 -0.14
N LYS A 90 -14.57 7.87 -1.12
CA LYS A 90 -14.33 9.31 -0.98
C LYS A 90 -15.62 10.12 -0.81
N GLU A 91 -16.76 9.62 -1.29
CA GLU A 91 -18.09 10.20 -1.08
C GLU A 91 -18.62 9.99 0.35
N GLN A 92 -18.08 9.04 1.12
CA GLN A 92 -18.51 8.74 2.49
C GLN A 92 -18.16 9.87 3.48
N PRO A 93 -18.78 9.97 4.66
CA PRO A 93 -18.36 10.92 5.70
C PRO A 93 -16.87 10.83 6.06
N LYS A 94 -16.22 11.95 6.42
CA LYS A 94 -14.76 11.98 6.66
C LYS A 94 -14.31 11.09 7.82
N ASP A 95 -15.19 10.88 8.77
CA ASP A 95 -15.02 10.05 9.96
C ASP A 95 -15.30 8.57 9.71
N THR A 96 -15.69 8.17 8.50
CA THR A 96 -15.92 6.77 8.14
C THR A 96 -14.70 5.91 8.43
N LEU A 97 -14.94 4.84 9.19
CA LEU A 97 -13.97 3.80 9.51
C LEU A 97 -14.26 2.54 8.70
N ILE A 98 -13.25 2.06 7.97
CA ILE A 98 -13.36 0.90 7.08
C ILE A 98 -12.58 -0.27 7.67
N ALA A 99 -13.22 -1.42 7.80
CA ALA A 99 -12.54 -2.68 8.12
C ALA A 99 -12.28 -3.47 6.83
N SER A 100 -11.06 -4.02 6.69
CA SER A 100 -10.71 -4.89 5.57
C SER A 100 -9.49 -5.76 5.88
N LEU A 101 -9.48 -6.95 5.31
CA LEU A 101 -8.33 -7.85 5.30
C LEU A 101 -7.55 -7.81 3.97
N SER A 102 -8.07 -7.14 2.94
CA SER A 102 -7.39 -7.04 1.65
C SER A 102 -6.17 -6.12 1.74
N ASP A 103 -5.16 -6.39 0.93
CA ASP A 103 -4.00 -5.51 0.76
C ASP A 103 -4.43 -4.09 0.31
N GLU A 104 -5.60 -3.97 -0.31
CA GLU A 104 -6.13 -2.67 -0.75
C GLU A 104 -6.38 -1.70 0.42
N ALA A 105 -6.54 -2.21 1.65
CA ALA A 105 -6.62 -1.39 2.86
C ALA A 105 -5.41 -0.45 3.04
N ASP A 106 -4.24 -0.82 2.53
CA ASP A 106 -3.01 0.00 2.59
C ASP A 106 -3.15 1.33 1.82
N ASN A 107 -3.99 1.32 0.79
CA ASN A 107 -4.12 2.40 -0.19
C ASN A 107 -5.28 3.35 0.15
N ILE A 108 -6.32 2.85 0.83
CA ILE A 108 -7.56 3.59 1.10
C ILE A 108 -7.30 4.97 1.71
N ALA A 109 -6.50 5.05 2.78
CA ALA A 109 -6.25 6.31 3.45
C ALA A 109 -5.59 7.35 2.53
N SER A 110 -4.64 6.91 1.69
CA SER A 110 -3.90 7.78 0.78
C SER A 110 -4.75 8.30 -0.38
N PHE A 111 -5.63 7.48 -0.95
CA PHE A 111 -6.43 7.85 -2.11
C PHE A 111 -7.78 8.50 -1.78
N THR A 112 -8.34 8.20 -0.60
CA THR A 112 -9.72 8.60 -0.27
C THR A 112 -9.80 9.54 0.93
N ASN A 113 -8.73 9.63 1.73
CA ASN A 113 -8.72 10.34 3.00
C ASN A 113 -9.82 9.84 3.97
N ARG A 114 -10.04 8.51 4.00
CA ARG A 114 -10.87 7.79 4.99
C ARG A 114 -10.01 6.82 5.79
N SER A 115 -10.42 6.55 7.02
CA SER A 115 -9.63 5.74 7.94
C SER A 115 -9.88 4.26 7.71
N VAL A 116 -8.84 3.44 7.89
CA VAL A 116 -8.95 1.98 7.97
C VAL A 116 -8.68 1.53 9.40
N LEU A 117 -9.39 0.49 9.86
CA LEU A 117 -9.21 -0.09 11.19
C LEU A 117 -7.80 -0.67 11.36
N SER A 118 -7.33 -1.33 10.30
CA SER A 118 -6.03 -1.98 10.19
C SER A 118 -5.65 -2.17 8.72
N SER A 119 -4.36 -2.27 8.44
CA SER A 119 -3.84 -2.70 7.15
C SER A 119 -2.44 -3.32 7.34
N ARG A 120 -1.91 -3.96 6.31
CA ARG A 120 -0.58 -4.58 6.33
C ARG A 120 0.53 -3.55 6.58
N GLU A 121 0.48 -2.42 5.89
CA GLU A 121 1.47 -1.34 6.05
C GLU A 121 1.40 -0.66 7.43
N HIS A 122 0.22 -0.64 8.07
CA HIS A 122 0.10 -0.17 9.46
C HIS A 122 0.64 -1.19 10.48
N ALA A 123 0.64 -2.47 10.15
CA ALA A 123 0.99 -3.54 11.08
C ALA A 123 2.49 -3.77 11.30
N ILE A 124 3.34 -2.86 10.82
CA ILE A 124 4.78 -2.96 11.07
C ILE A 124 5.06 -2.69 12.57
N PRO A 125 5.67 -3.64 13.31
CA PRO A 125 5.74 -3.62 14.77
C PRO A 125 6.85 -2.71 15.30
N TYR A 126 6.76 -1.41 15.07
CA TYR A 126 7.77 -0.44 15.54
C TYR A 126 7.79 -0.26 17.06
N HIS A 127 6.63 -0.41 17.72
CA HIS A 127 6.51 -0.25 19.17
C HIS A 127 5.36 -1.12 19.69
N MET A 128 5.61 -1.91 20.75
CA MET A 128 4.64 -2.88 21.25
C MET A 128 3.35 -2.26 21.78
N GLY A 129 3.42 -1.07 22.40
CA GLY A 129 2.22 -0.35 22.86
C GLY A 129 1.32 0.17 21.73
N TYR A 130 1.82 0.21 20.49
CA TYR A 130 1.03 0.49 19.29
C TYR A 130 0.61 -0.82 18.61
N PHE A 131 1.55 -1.74 18.47
CA PHE A 131 1.36 -2.97 17.71
C PHE A 131 0.39 -3.94 18.37
N GLN A 132 0.41 -4.10 19.71
CA GLN A 132 -0.47 -5.06 20.37
C GLN A 132 -1.96 -4.73 20.18
N PRO A 133 -2.44 -3.48 20.44
CA PRO A 133 -3.83 -3.14 20.14
C PRO A 133 -4.20 -3.27 18.66
N LEU A 134 -3.25 -3.04 17.75
CA LEU A 134 -3.48 -3.21 16.32
C LEU A 134 -3.62 -4.69 15.95
N ARG A 135 -2.77 -5.56 16.51
CA ARG A 135 -2.85 -7.02 16.34
C ARG A 135 -4.17 -7.58 16.84
N GLU A 136 -4.65 -7.12 17.99
CA GLU A 136 -5.96 -7.50 18.53
C GLU A 136 -7.09 -7.15 17.56
N ARG A 137 -7.08 -5.94 16.97
CA ARG A 137 -8.07 -5.54 15.95
C ARG A 137 -8.05 -6.44 14.72
N ILE A 138 -6.85 -6.80 14.25
CA ILE A 138 -6.68 -7.69 13.11
C ILE A 138 -7.24 -9.08 13.44
N PHE A 139 -6.98 -9.57 14.65
CA PHE A 139 -7.46 -10.88 15.08
C PHE A 139 -8.98 -10.90 15.19
N ASP A 140 -9.55 -9.90 15.85
CA ASP A 140 -11.00 -9.75 15.96
C ASP A 140 -11.66 -9.62 14.58
N LEU A 141 -11.02 -8.92 13.62
CA LEU A 141 -11.52 -8.80 12.25
C LEU A 141 -11.52 -10.14 11.51
N ILE A 142 -10.44 -10.93 11.62
CA ILE A 142 -10.38 -12.28 11.01
C ILE A 142 -11.44 -13.18 11.63
N GLU A 143 -11.53 -13.21 12.96
CA GLU A 143 -12.54 -14.01 13.67
C GLU A 143 -13.96 -13.61 13.24
N ALA A 144 -14.26 -12.32 13.20
CA ALA A 144 -15.56 -11.81 12.82
C ALA A 144 -15.91 -12.05 11.33
N GLN A 145 -14.94 -11.98 10.42
CA GLN A 145 -15.17 -12.19 8.99
C GLN A 145 -15.46 -13.66 8.66
N TYR A 146 -14.78 -14.59 9.35
CA TYR A 146 -14.86 -16.02 9.05
C TYR A 146 -15.79 -16.81 9.97
N SER A 147 -16.27 -16.22 11.06
CA SER A 147 -17.24 -16.86 11.94
C SER A 147 -18.61 -17.09 11.27
N PRO A 148 -19.26 -18.24 11.52
CA PRO A 148 -20.66 -18.45 11.16
C PRO A 148 -21.63 -17.71 12.09
N ASP A 149 -21.17 -17.20 13.24
CA ASP A 149 -22.00 -16.48 14.19
C ASP A 149 -22.05 -14.98 13.87
N LEU A 150 -23.22 -14.51 13.41
CA LEU A 150 -23.45 -13.10 13.11
C LEU A 150 -23.32 -12.20 14.36
N ALA A 151 -23.53 -12.74 15.57
CA ALA A 151 -23.37 -11.96 16.79
C ALA A 151 -21.92 -11.49 16.97
N LEU A 152 -20.93 -12.33 16.62
CA LEU A 152 -19.51 -11.95 16.66
C LEU A 152 -19.20 -10.79 15.72
N ALA A 153 -19.73 -10.83 14.50
CA ALA A 153 -19.59 -9.73 13.55
C ALA A 153 -20.23 -8.44 14.05
N LYS A 154 -21.43 -8.49 14.64
CA LYS A 154 -22.09 -7.31 15.19
C LYS A 154 -21.36 -6.73 16.39
N ASP A 155 -20.83 -7.58 17.26
CA ASP A 155 -20.06 -7.15 18.42
C ASP A 155 -18.74 -6.51 17.98
N PHE A 156 -18.07 -7.06 16.96
CA PHE A 156 -16.92 -6.45 16.31
C PHE A 156 -17.25 -5.04 15.78
N LEU A 157 -18.33 -4.90 15.00
CA LEU A 157 -18.76 -3.63 14.42
C LEU A 157 -19.01 -2.57 15.52
N LYS A 158 -19.73 -2.95 16.58
CA LYS A 158 -20.02 -2.04 17.71
C LYS A 158 -18.76 -1.69 18.51
N ARG A 159 -17.88 -2.66 18.76
CA ARG A 159 -16.66 -2.50 19.55
C ARG A 159 -15.71 -1.49 18.90
N TYR A 160 -15.57 -1.57 17.58
CA TYR A 160 -14.62 -0.75 16.84
C TYR A 160 -15.23 0.46 16.16
N GLY A 161 -16.57 0.56 16.08
CA GLY A 161 -17.25 1.65 15.38
C GLY A 161 -16.96 1.62 13.88
N VAL A 162 -16.95 0.43 13.29
CA VAL A 162 -16.73 0.25 11.86
C VAL A 162 -18.01 0.64 11.12
N ASP A 163 -17.88 1.46 10.09
CA ASP A 163 -18.99 1.93 9.26
C ASP A 163 -19.12 1.08 8.00
N LEU A 164 -17.99 0.74 7.37
CA LEU A 164 -17.93 -0.03 6.14
C LEU A 164 -17.01 -1.24 6.27
N TRP A 165 -17.40 -2.35 5.66
CA TRP A 165 -16.60 -3.57 5.60
C TRP A 165 -16.25 -3.88 4.16
N LEU A 166 -14.98 -3.65 3.78
CA LEU A 166 -14.46 -3.93 2.45
C LEU A 166 -13.93 -5.37 2.40
N ILE A 167 -14.51 -6.16 1.52
CA ILE A 167 -14.22 -7.58 1.35
C ILE A 167 -13.76 -7.82 -0.09
N GLU A 168 -12.73 -8.64 -0.26
CA GLU A 168 -12.32 -9.09 -1.58
C GLU A 168 -13.17 -10.31 -1.96
N ASN A 169 -13.64 -10.39 -3.21
CA ASN A 169 -14.58 -11.44 -3.63
C ASN A 169 -14.00 -12.86 -3.45
N SER A 170 -12.67 -13.00 -3.44
CA SER A 170 -11.96 -14.25 -3.19
C SER A 170 -11.80 -14.61 -1.70
N SER A 171 -12.18 -13.72 -0.77
CA SER A 171 -11.88 -13.84 0.67
C SER A 171 -12.40 -15.12 1.32
N PHE A 172 -13.49 -15.71 0.82
CA PHE A 172 -14.10 -16.92 1.41
C PHE A 172 -13.58 -18.24 0.82
N ASN A 173 -12.47 -18.19 0.08
CA ASN A 173 -11.79 -19.39 -0.42
C ASN A 173 -10.55 -19.70 0.42
N VAL A 174 -10.30 -20.98 0.69
CA VAL A 174 -9.10 -21.42 1.45
C VAL A 174 -7.78 -20.88 0.87
N PRO A 175 -7.54 -20.91 -0.46
CA PRO A 175 -6.30 -20.36 -1.03
C PRO A 175 -6.07 -18.88 -0.72
N TYR A 176 -7.13 -18.08 -0.56
CA TYR A 176 -6.99 -16.66 -0.20
C TYR A 176 -6.28 -16.49 1.14
N LEU A 177 -6.62 -17.32 2.13
CA LEU A 177 -5.99 -17.28 3.45
C LEU A 177 -4.64 -17.98 3.46
N ALA A 178 -4.54 -19.14 2.80
CA ALA A 178 -3.35 -19.99 2.86
C ALA A 178 -2.16 -19.44 2.06
N ASP A 179 -2.41 -18.77 0.93
CA ASP A 179 -1.35 -18.26 0.05
C ASP A 179 -1.03 -16.78 0.32
N ASN A 180 -1.81 -16.11 1.15
CA ASN A 180 -1.58 -14.72 1.52
C ASN A 180 -0.73 -14.59 2.79
N ARG A 181 0.54 -14.21 2.62
CA ARG A 181 1.48 -14.02 3.74
C ARG A 181 0.96 -13.05 4.82
N TRP A 182 0.27 -11.98 4.43
CA TRP A 182 -0.30 -11.03 5.38
C TRP A 182 -1.22 -11.71 6.40
N LEU A 183 -2.03 -12.65 5.92
CA LEU A 183 -3.01 -13.38 6.71
C LEU A 183 -2.35 -14.56 7.42
N THR A 184 -1.46 -15.32 6.76
CA THR A 184 -0.80 -16.47 7.40
C THR A 184 0.10 -16.09 8.56
N ASP A 185 0.62 -14.86 8.61
CA ASP A 185 1.37 -14.33 9.75
C ASP A 185 0.45 -14.07 10.99
N GLN A 186 -0.88 -14.03 10.83
CA GLN A 186 -1.85 -13.77 11.90
C GLN A 186 -2.29 -15.05 12.62
N GLN A 187 -1.33 -15.77 13.21
CA GLN A 187 -1.61 -16.99 13.95
C GLN A 187 -2.02 -16.71 15.41
N PRO A 188 -2.96 -17.50 15.98
CA PRO A 188 -3.58 -18.72 15.41
C PRO A 188 -4.88 -18.50 14.62
N VAL A 189 -5.43 -17.28 14.59
CA VAL A 189 -6.80 -17.03 14.11
C VAL A 189 -7.00 -17.39 12.63
N THR A 190 -6.00 -17.15 11.78
CA THR A 190 -6.06 -17.52 10.36
C THR A 190 -6.17 -19.03 10.16
N GLN A 191 -5.47 -19.82 10.97
CA GLN A 191 -5.53 -21.27 10.86
C GLN A 191 -6.92 -21.81 11.24
N GLU A 192 -7.57 -21.21 12.24
CA GLU A 192 -8.95 -21.58 12.60
C GLU A 192 -9.94 -21.18 11.50
N ALA A 193 -9.77 -20.00 10.89
CA ALA A 193 -10.57 -19.57 9.75
C ALA A 193 -10.43 -20.53 8.55
N ILE A 194 -9.20 -20.95 8.21
CA ILE A 194 -8.94 -21.96 7.17
C ILE A 194 -9.69 -23.25 7.47
N LYS A 195 -9.55 -23.76 8.69
CA LYS A 195 -10.20 -25.01 9.12
C LYS A 195 -11.73 -24.93 9.03
N GLN A 196 -12.32 -23.79 9.41
CA GLN A 196 -13.77 -23.56 9.29
C GLN A 196 -14.22 -23.66 7.82
N LEU A 197 -13.50 -22.99 6.90
CA LEU A 197 -13.81 -23.04 5.47
C LEU A 197 -13.62 -24.44 4.87
N GLU A 198 -12.54 -25.16 5.24
CA GLU A 198 -12.29 -26.54 4.81
C GLU A 198 -13.40 -27.51 5.26
N GLN A 199 -14.03 -27.24 6.41
CA GLN A 199 -15.17 -28.00 6.92
C GLN A 199 -16.49 -27.64 6.24
N GLY A 200 -16.49 -26.69 5.29
CA GLY A 200 -17.70 -26.21 4.62
C GLY A 200 -18.54 -25.26 5.47
N THR A 201 -17.96 -24.67 6.52
CA THR A 201 -18.63 -23.64 7.32
C THR A 201 -18.78 -22.39 6.45
N ILE A 202 -20.00 -21.86 6.37
CA ILE A 202 -20.28 -20.63 5.64
C ILE A 202 -20.25 -19.46 6.63
N PRO A 203 -19.34 -18.49 6.49
CA PRO A 203 -19.30 -17.34 7.38
C PRO A 203 -20.56 -16.48 7.28
N ALA A 204 -21.01 -15.92 8.40
CA ALA A 204 -22.20 -15.08 8.44
C ALA A 204 -22.08 -13.87 7.51
N ILE A 205 -20.90 -13.24 7.48
CA ILE A 205 -20.62 -12.09 6.61
C ILE A 205 -20.72 -12.46 5.13
N ALA A 206 -20.34 -13.68 4.75
CA ALA A 206 -20.45 -14.13 3.36
C ALA A 206 -21.90 -14.13 2.85
N LEU A 207 -22.85 -14.51 3.73
CA LEU A 207 -24.28 -14.56 3.42
C LEU A 207 -24.91 -13.16 3.25
N LEU A 208 -24.34 -12.14 3.89
CA LEU A 208 -24.86 -10.76 3.88
C LEU A 208 -24.46 -9.94 2.65
N GLN A 209 -23.57 -10.46 1.80
CA GLN A 209 -23.20 -9.81 0.54
C GLN A 209 -24.37 -9.64 -0.45
N ASN A 210 -25.48 -10.37 -0.25
CA ASN A 210 -26.67 -10.21 -1.08
C ASN A 210 -27.66 -9.16 -0.56
N THR A 211 -27.50 -8.68 0.68
CA THR A 211 -28.48 -7.80 1.35
C THR A 211 -27.88 -6.49 1.83
N CYS A 212 -26.64 -6.50 2.34
CA CYS A 212 -26.01 -5.33 2.95
C CYS A 212 -24.93 -4.66 2.09
N THR A 213 -24.85 -5.03 0.82
CA THR A 213 -23.90 -4.46 -0.13
C THR A 213 -24.31 -3.04 -0.55
N VAL A 214 -23.38 -2.11 -0.44
CA VAL A 214 -23.55 -0.70 -0.87
C VAL A 214 -22.61 -0.32 -2.02
N PHE A 215 -21.59 -1.13 -2.28
CA PHE A 215 -20.73 -1.03 -3.45
C PHE A 215 -20.24 -2.42 -3.85
N GLN A 216 -20.13 -2.68 -5.15
CA GLN A 216 -19.58 -3.92 -5.68
C GLN A 216 -18.95 -3.69 -7.05
N ASP A 217 -17.79 -4.31 -7.26
CA ASP A 217 -17.14 -4.47 -8.56
C ASP A 217 -16.64 -5.92 -8.76
N ASP A 218 -15.85 -6.16 -9.80
CA ASP A 218 -15.31 -7.48 -10.13
C ASP A 218 -14.43 -8.08 -9.03
N ARG A 219 -13.78 -7.26 -8.21
CA ARG A 219 -12.82 -7.68 -7.19
C ARG A 219 -13.30 -7.46 -5.75
N TYR A 220 -14.09 -6.43 -5.48
CA TYR A 220 -14.44 -5.98 -4.15
C TYR A 220 -15.94 -5.84 -3.94
N THR A 221 -16.35 -6.14 -2.71
CA THR A 221 -17.69 -5.91 -2.19
C THR A 221 -17.57 -5.09 -0.90
N VAL A 222 -18.35 -4.02 -0.77
CA VAL A 222 -18.41 -3.21 0.46
C VAL A 222 -19.77 -3.37 1.11
N LEU A 223 -19.76 -3.79 2.37
CA LEU A 223 -20.96 -3.93 3.19
C LEU A 223 -21.12 -2.73 4.13
N GLU A 224 -22.36 -2.30 4.32
CA GLU A 224 -22.71 -1.26 5.29
C GLU A 224 -23.01 -1.86 6.66
N SER A 225 -22.30 -1.39 7.68
CA SER A 225 -22.42 -1.90 9.05
C SER A 225 -23.80 -1.65 9.66
N ALA A 226 -24.43 -0.51 9.31
CA ALA A 226 -25.78 -0.19 9.75
C ALA A 226 -26.83 -1.18 9.22
N CYS A 227 -26.62 -1.76 8.03
CA CYS A 227 -27.46 -2.85 7.52
C CYS A 227 -27.21 -4.14 8.31
N ILE A 228 -25.94 -4.55 8.46
CA ILE A 228 -25.57 -5.78 9.18
C ILE A 228 -26.15 -5.80 10.60
N LEU A 229 -26.12 -4.67 11.30
CA LEU A 229 -26.63 -4.53 12.66
C LEU A 229 -28.16 -4.73 12.77
N LYS A 230 -28.92 -4.52 11.69
CA LYS A 230 -30.39 -4.67 11.65
C LYS A 230 -30.83 -6.10 11.32
N GLU A 231 -29.97 -6.89 10.70
CA GLU A 231 -30.29 -8.28 10.35
C GLU A 231 -30.56 -9.12 11.61
N PRO A 232 -31.40 -10.16 11.58
CA PRO A 232 -31.58 -11.05 12.73
C PRO A 232 -30.36 -11.97 12.91
N ASN A 233 -29.98 -12.28 14.16
CA ASN A 233 -29.04 -13.38 14.42
C ASN A 233 -29.75 -14.69 14.04
N ARG A 234 -29.41 -15.28 12.91
CA ARG A 234 -29.94 -16.56 12.44
C ARG A 234 -28.91 -17.65 12.57
#